data_AF-A0A8C5PZA3-F1
#
_entry.id   AF-A0A8C5PZA3-F1
#
_cell.length_a   1.000
_cell.length_b   1.000
_cell.length_c   1.000
_cell.angle_alpha   90.00
_cell.angle_beta   90.00
_cell.angle_gamma   90.00
#
_symmetry.space_group_name_H-M   'P 1'
#
loop_
_entity.id
_entity.type
_entity.pdbx_description
1 polymer ?
#
loop_
_entity_poly.entity_id
_entity_poly.type
_entity_poly.pdbx_seq_one_letter_code
_entity_poly.pdbx_strand_id
1 'polypeptide(L)'
;MANLCKCDDVIQKPDPPVVGKVTHHSIELYWDTHHIYDRKGPIDGRTKFSIEEEDAKTHSYGTIYSGYSRNHTIEGLEPSSQYKFRLKVTECDGRFNYSPVVSVATTREPLTGEHLHRAVNKNEDAKVISILQTGQVKADTPDKFGLTPLMVAAQKGHLRLVELLIDHGADINQEDGSGKNSLMLACFSGHLDVVQCLRERGASWEGRDRCGSTAMHWAADGGHLNIIQWMIDDGCEVDVKDHSSQWTPLMRVSAITGYTDVARCFIMAGANVNAKDSDGKTPLMIATLNNHVGLVRLLVEKGADRSIKNEYGISIIDMAKAFNRQNVADILEEMKNEQS
;
A
#
# COMPACT_ATOMS: atom_id res chain seq x y z
N MET A 1 -48.11 -6.12 -73.72
CA MET A 1 -46.71 -6.60 -73.83
C MET A 1 -45.95 -6.13 -72.61
N ALA A 2 -45.06 -6.98 -72.14
CA ALA A 2 -44.51 -7.07 -70.80
C ALA A 2 -43.57 -5.93 -70.37
N ASN A 3 -43.54 -5.66 -69.06
CA ASN A 3 -42.38 -5.75 -68.16
C ASN A 3 -42.88 -5.36 -66.75
N LEU A 4 -43.25 -6.30 -65.87
CA LEU A 4 -42.33 -7.02 -64.98
C LEU A 4 -41.16 -6.13 -64.49
N CYS A 5 -41.40 -5.39 -63.42
CA CYS A 5 -40.41 -5.25 -62.36
C CYS A 5 -41.03 -5.82 -61.08
N LYS A 6 -40.79 -7.12 -60.88
CA LYS A 6 -40.69 -7.67 -59.52
C LYS A 6 -39.48 -7.00 -58.90
N CYS A 7 -39.68 -6.09 -57.96
CA CYS A 7 -38.74 -5.95 -56.87
C CYS A 7 -39.39 -6.73 -55.74
N ASP A 8 -38.90 -7.94 -55.51
CA ASP A 8 -39.02 -8.57 -54.20
C ASP A 8 -38.39 -7.58 -53.22
N ASP A 9 -39.20 -6.75 -52.54
CA ASP A 9 -38.74 -5.80 -51.52
C ASP A 9 -38.36 -6.57 -50.25
N VAL A 10 -37.41 -7.50 -50.39
CA VAL A 10 -36.74 -8.17 -49.29
C VAL A 10 -35.76 -7.15 -48.74
N ILE A 11 -36.08 -6.60 -47.57
CA ILE A 11 -35.16 -5.74 -46.80
C ILE A 11 -33.80 -6.44 -46.77
N GLN A 12 -32.79 -5.79 -47.34
CA GLN A 12 -31.45 -6.37 -47.41
C GLN A 12 -31.01 -6.74 -46.00
N LYS A 13 -30.64 -8.02 -45.82
CA LYS A 13 -30.17 -8.49 -44.53
C LYS A 13 -28.90 -7.70 -44.18
N PRO A 14 -28.89 -6.95 -43.06
CA PRO A 14 -27.74 -6.13 -42.73
C PRO A 14 -26.58 -7.03 -42.29
N ASP A 15 -25.36 -6.56 -42.57
CA ASP A 15 -24.15 -7.19 -42.07
C ASP A 15 -24.12 -7.15 -40.53
N PRO A 16 -23.48 -8.14 -39.87
CA PRO A 16 -23.27 -8.09 -38.43
C PRO A 16 -22.46 -6.83 -38.05
N PRO A 17 -22.68 -6.27 -36.85
CA PRO A 17 -21.89 -5.15 -36.39
C PRO A 17 -20.42 -5.57 -36.28
N VAL A 18 -19.53 -4.70 -36.77
CA VAL A 18 -18.09 -4.86 -36.72
C VAL A 18 -17.60 -4.49 -35.32
N VAL A 19 -16.89 -5.41 -34.69
CA VAL A 19 -16.29 -5.21 -33.37
C VAL A 19 -15.02 -4.36 -33.51
N GLY A 20 -14.97 -3.24 -32.81
CA GLY A 20 -13.81 -2.36 -32.71
C GLY A 20 -12.96 -2.68 -31.48
N LYS A 21 -12.60 -1.64 -30.71
CA LYS A 21 -11.83 -1.81 -29.48
C LYS A 21 -12.65 -2.54 -28.42
N VAL A 22 -12.02 -3.50 -27.76
CA VAL A 22 -12.58 -4.25 -26.64
C VAL A 22 -11.71 -4.05 -25.41
N THR A 23 -12.32 -3.70 -24.29
CA THR A 23 -11.68 -3.60 -22.97
C THR A 23 -12.29 -4.61 -22.01
N HIS A 24 -11.95 -4.54 -20.72
CA HIS A 24 -12.56 -5.38 -19.69
C HIS A 24 -13.95 -4.88 -19.26
N HIS A 25 -14.33 -3.65 -19.62
CA HIS A 25 -15.61 -3.04 -19.26
C HIS A 25 -16.37 -2.42 -20.45
N SER A 26 -15.83 -2.51 -21.67
CA SER A 26 -16.46 -1.90 -22.85
C SER A 26 -16.17 -2.62 -24.15
N ILE A 27 -17.11 -2.52 -25.09
CA ILE A 27 -17.01 -3.02 -26.46
C ILE A 27 -17.51 -1.93 -27.41
N GLU A 28 -16.69 -1.56 -28.38
CA GLU A 28 -17.09 -0.68 -29.48
C GLU A 28 -17.68 -1.51 -30.62
N LEU A 29 -18.85 -1.10 -31.12
CA LEU A 29 -19.49 -1.69 -32.29
C LEU A 29 -19.70 -0.64 -33.37
N TYR A 30 -19.48 -1.03 -34.63
CA TYR A 30 -19.64 -0.21 -35.82
C TYR A 30 -20.53 -0.92 -36.84
N TRP A 31 -21.32 -0.20 -37.62
CA TRP A 31 -22.16 -0.76 -38.68
C TRP A 31 -22.32 0.23 -39.82
N ASP A 32 -22.81 -0.27 -40.97
CA ASP A 32 -22.93 0.53 -42.20
C ASP A 32 -21.60 1.22 -42.60
N THR A 33 -20.50 0.46 -42.53
CA THR A 33 -19.13 0.95 -42.80
C THR A 33 -18.93 1.38 -44.24
N HIS A 34 -19.74 0.86 -45.16
CA HIS A 34 -19.73 1.19 -46.59
C HIS A 34 -20.78 2.25 -46.97
N HIS A 35 -21.52 2.81 -46.00
CA HIS A 35 -22.55 3.83 -46.22
C HIS A 35 -23.62 3.42 -47.24
N ILE A 36 -24.07 2.17 -47.13
CA ILE A 36 -25.11 1.56 -47.95
C ILE A 36 -26.45 2.29 -47.75
N TYR A 37 -26.71 2.79 -46.54
CA TYR A 37 -27.93 3.52 -46.20
C TYR A 37 -27.72 5.04 -46.34
N ASP A 38 -28.45 5.67 -47.27
CA ASP A 38 -28.33 7.11 -47.58
C ASP A 38 -28.98 7.99 -46.49
N ARG A 39 -28.39 9.15 -46.19
CA ARG A 39 -28.85 10.08 -45.12
C ARG A 39 -29.77 11.20 -45.62
N LYS A 40 -30.20 11.14 -46.87
CA LYS A 40 -30.97 12.21 -47.52
C LYS A 40 -32.39 12.31 -46.95
N GLY A 41 -32.77 13.51 -46.52
CA GLY A 41 -34.11 13.84 -46.06
C GLY A 41 -34.23 14.19 -44.56
N PRO A 42 -35.46 14.52 -44.10
CA PRO A 42 -35.78 14.79 -42.69
C PRO A 42 -35.42 13.59 -41.79
N ILE A 43 -35.16 13.82 -40.50
CA ILE A 43 -34.75 12.77 -39.55
C ILE A 43 -35.78 11.62 -39.51
N ASP A 44 -37.07 11.93 -39.63
CA ASP A 44 -38.17 10.95 -39.64
C ASP A 44 -38.15 9.97 -40.83
N GLY A 45 -37.37 10.27 -41.88
CA GLY A 45 -37.20 9.41 -43.05
C GLY A 45 -35.92 8.57 -43.04
N ARG A 46 -35.10 8.64 -41.98
CA ARG A 46 -33.79 7.95 -41.92
C ARG A 46 -33.91 6.53 -41.38
N THR A 47 -33.10 5.64 -41.91
CA THR A 47 -32.90 4.29 -41.38
C THR A 47 -32.46 4.36 -39.92
N LYS A 48 -33.22 3.69 -39.04
CA LYS A 48 -32.94 3.60 -37.61
C LYS A 48 -32.19 2.31 -37.31
N PHE A 49 -31.13 2.43 -36.53
CA PHE A 49 -30.31 1.32 -36.07
C PHE A 49 -30.61 1.02 -34.61
N SER A 50 -30.81 -0.25 -34.29
CA SER A 50 -30.86 -0.71 -32.91
C SER A 50 -29.88 -1.86 -32.70
N ILE A 51 -29.16 -1.85 -31.58
CA ILE A 51 -28.33 -2.98 -31.16
C ILE A 51 -29.10 -3.75 -30.09
N GLU A 52 -29.14 -5.06 -30.25
CA GLU A 52 -29.71 -5.97 -29.26
C GLU A 52 -28.64 -6.90 -28.71
N GLU A 53 -28.64 -7.05 -27.38
CA GLU A 53 -27.79 -7.96 -26.63
C GLU A 53 -28.59 -9.22 -26.23
N GLU A 54 -27.96 -10.39 -26.33
CA GLU A 54 -28.53 -11.65 -25.86
C GLU A 54 -28.35 -11.80 -24.34
N ASP A 55 -29.45 -12.00 -23.62
CA ASP A 55 -29.40 -12.44 -22.23
C ASP A 55 -28.89 -13.88 -22.17
N ALA A 56 -27.76 -14.10 -21.49
CA ALA A 56 -27.10 -15.39 -21.42
C ALA A 56 -27.95 -16.51 -20.76
N LYS A 57 -28.91 -16.16 -19.89
CA LYS A 57 -29.77 -17.12 -19.19
C LYS A 57 -31.00 -17.49 -20.01
N THR A 58 -31.68 -16.50 -20.58
CA THR A 58 -32.95 -16.70 -21.29
C THR A 58 -32.78 -16.87 -22.80
N HIS A 59 -31.59 -16.53 -23.33
CA HIS A 59 -31.29 -16.47 -24.77
C HIS A 59 -32.24 -15.53 -25.53
N SER A 60 -32.87 -14.59 -24.82
CA SER A 60 -33.70 -13.54 -25.40
C SER A 60 -32.87 -12.31 -25.71
N TYR A 61 -33.23 -11.56 -26.75
CA TYR A 61 -32.54 -10.34 -27.14
C TYR A 61 -33.24 -9.10 -26.61
N GLY A 62 -32.50 -8.23 -25.92
CA GLY A 62 -32.98 -6.93 -25.43
C GLY A 62 -32.29 -5.77 -26.16
N THR A 63 -33.03 -4.71 -26.50
CA THR A 63 -32.46 -3.53 -27.15
C THR A 63 -31.65 -2.69 -26.16
N ILE A 64 -30.36 -2.53 -26.41
CA ILE A 64 -29.43 -1.73 -25.58
C ILE A 64 -29.14 -0.35 -26.19
N TYR A 65 -29.32 -0.21 -27.50
CA TYR A 65 -29.17 1.06 -28.20
C TYR A 65 -30.23 1.17 -29.30
N SER A 66 -30.76 2.37 -29.51
CA SER A 66 -31.61 2.68 -30.66
C SER A 66 -31.41 4.13 -31.09
N GLY A 67 -31.06 4.36 -32.34
CA GLY A 67 -30.76 5.70 -32.85
C GLY A 67 -30.33 5.70 -34.31
N TYR A 68 -29.63 6.76 -34.71
CA TYR A 68 -29.19 6.99 -36.09
C TYR A 68 -27.65 7.01 -36.23
N SER A 69 -26.93 6.72 -35.14
CA SER A 69 -25.47 6.58 -35.20
C SER A 69 -25.10 5.31 -35.95
N ARG A 70 -23.87 5.29 -36.47
CA ARG A 70 -23.22 4.14 -37.11
C ARG A 70 -22.27 3.40 -36.18
N ASN A 71 -22.20 3.85 -34.94
CA ASN A 71 -21.40 3.25 -33.89
C ASN A 71 -22.11 3.38 -32.55
N HIS A 72 -21.72 2.50 -31.64
CA HIS A 72 -22.09 2.60 -30.24
C HIS A 72 -21.03 1.90 -29.39
N THR A 73 -20.67 2.53 -28.29
CA THR A 73 -19.80 1.94 -27.26
C THR A 73 -20.68 1.47 -26.13
N ILE A 74 -20.61 0.17 -25.88
CA ILE A 74 -21.30 -0.48 -24.76
C ILE A 74 -20.35 -0.41 -23.57
N GLU A 75 -20.81 0.16 -22.46
CA GLU A 75 -20.03 0.32 -21.22
C GLU A 75 -20.66 -0.47 -20.07
N GLY A 76 -19.90 -0.72 -19.01
CA GLY A 76 -20.38 -1.43 -17.82
C GLY A 76 -20.46 -2.95 -18.00
N LEU A 77 -19.68 -3.51 -18.93
CA LEU A 77 -19.59 -4.96 -19.15
C LEU A 77 -18.72 -5.62 -18.07
N GLU A 78 -18.98 -6.89 -17.81
CA GLU A 78 -18.20 -7.72 -16.89
C GLU A 78 -16.90 -8.19 -17.57
N PRO A 79 -15.74 -8.17 -16.88
CA PRO A 79 -14.49 -8.71 -17.42
C PRO A 79 -14.57 -10.21 -17.75
N SER A 80 -13.75 -10.66 -18.71
CA SER A 80 -13.65 -12.07 -19.14
C SER A 80 -14.99 -12.75 -19.47
N SER A 81 -15.98 -11.97 -19.90
CA SER A 81 -17.35 -12.42 -20.14
C SER A 81 -17.66 -12.34 -21.64
N GLN A 82 -18.38 -13.34 -22.14
CA GLN A 82 -18.79 -13.42 -23.54
C GLN A 82 -20.15 -12.77 -23.73
N TYR A 83 -20.24 -11.87 -24.70
CA TYR A 83 -21.44 -11.16 -25.10
C TYR A 83 -21.78 -11.48 -26.57
N LYS A 84 -23.07 -11.44 -26.87
CA LYS A 84 -23.59 -11.67 -28.21
C LYS A 84 -24.50 -10.53 -28.62
N PHE A 85 -24.24 -9.96 -29.79
CA PHE A 85 -24.95 -8.81 -30.30
C PHE A 85 -25.51 -9.07 -31.69
N ARG A 86 -26.62 -8.43 -32.02
CA ARG A 86 -27.12 -8.34 -33.39
C ARG A 86 -27.60 -6.92 -33.67
N LEU A 87 -27.49 -6.53 -34.94
CA LEU A 87 -27.98 -5.27 -35.44
C LEU A 87 -29.39 -5.45 -36.00
N LYS A 88 -30.31 -4.58 -35.58
CA LYS A 88 -31.62 -4.41 -36.18
C LYS A 88 -31.62 -3.12 -36.98
N VAL A 89 -31.92 -3.23 -38.27
CA VAL A 89 -32.07 -2.09 -39.16
C VAL A 89 -33.56 -1.91 -39.45
N THR A 90 -34.11 -0.75 -39.07
CA THR A 90 -35.52 -0.39 -39.32
C THR A 90 -35.56 0.70 -40.39
N GLU A 91 -36.24 0.44 -41.50
CA GLU A 91 -36.46 1.41 -42.57
C GLU A 91 -37.55 2.42 -42.19
N CYS A 92 -37.70 3.48 -42.99
CA CYS A 92 -38.65 4.56 -42.72
C CYS A 92 -40.12 4.13 -42.78
N ASP A 93 -40.43 3.01 -43.45
CA ASP A 93 -41.76 2.41 -43.53
C ASP A 93 -42.09 1.52 -42.31
N GLY A 94 -41.17 1.39 -41.36
CA GLY A 94 -41.31 0.60 -40.14
C GLY A 94 -40.97 -0.88 -40.29
N ARG A 95 -40.64 -1.36 -41.50
CA ARG A 95 -40.15 -2.72 -41.69
C ARG A 95 -38.72 -2.83 -41.16
N PHE A 96 -38.34 -4.00 -40.64
CA PHE A 96 -37.01 -4.22 -40.09
C PHE A 96 -36.45 -5.59 -40.43
N ASN A 97 -35.12 -5.70 -40.43
CA ASN A 97 -34.41 -6.96 -40.55
C ASN A 97 -33.24 -7.03 -39.55
N TYR A 98 -32.84 -8.26 -39.19
CA TYR A 98 -31.77 -8.53 -38.23
C TYR A 98 -30.52 -9.06 -38.94
N SER A 99 -29.36 -8.60 -38.48
CA SER A 99 -28.08 -9.16 -38.88
C SER A 99 -27.87 -10.55 -38.29
N PRO A 100 -26.89 -11.32 -38.80
CA PRO A 100 -26.28 -12.40 -38.04
C PRO A 100 -25.75 -11.90 -36.68
N VAL A 101 -25.62 -12.83 -35.73
CA VAL A 101 -25.11 -12.54 -34.38
C VAL A 101 -23.59 -12.46 -34.43
N VAL A 102 -23.02 -11.45 -33.77
CA VAL A 102 -21.58 -11.38 -33.48
C VAL A 102 -21.35 -11.78 -32.03
N SER A 103 -20.35 -12.62 -31.78
CA SER A 103 -19.91 -13.02 -30.44
C SER A 103 -18.56 -12.37 -30.14
N VAL A 104 -18.44 -11.75 -28.97
CA VAL A 104 -17.23 -11.05 -28.54
C VAL A 104 -17.06 -11.21 -27.03
N ALA A 105 -15.84 -11.42 -26.55
CA ALA A 105 -15.54 -11.51 -25.13
C ALA A 105 -14.75 -10.29 -24.66
N THR A 106 -15.10 -9.76 -23.50
CA THR A 106 -14.32 -8.70 -22.84
C THR A 106 -12.95 -9.23 -22.40
N THR A 107 -11.97 -8.34 -22.33
CA THR A 107 -10.63 -8.72 -21.85
C THR A 107 -10.62 -8.96 -20.33
N ARG A 108 -9.55 -9.59 -19.81
CA ARG A 108 -9.33 -9.69 -18.36
C ARG A 108 -9.10 -8.30 -17.76
N GLU A 109 -9.47 -8.14 -16.50
CA GLU A 109 -9.12 -6.93 -15.74
C GLU A 109 -7.59 -6.80 -15.69
N PRO A 110 -7.03 -5.61 -15.98
CA PRO A 110 -5.59 -5.40 -15.93
C PRO A 110 -5.11 -5.57 -14.49
N LEU A 111 -3.96 -6.22 -14.33
CA LEU A 111 -3.34 -6.34 -13.02
C LEU A 111 -2.84 -4.97 -12.60
N THR A 112 -3.20 -4.57 -11.38
CA THR A 112 -2.83 -3.27 -10.80
C THR A 112 -1.93 -3.45 -9.58
N GLY A 113 -1.30 -2.36 -9.12
CA GLY A 113 -0.57 -2.36 -7.85
C GLY A 113 -1.41 -2.86 -6.67
N GLU A 114 -2.72 -2.60 -6.67
CA GLU A 114 -3.62 -3.10 -5.62
C GLU A 114 -3.67 -4.63 -5.56
N HIS A 115 -3.65 -5.29 -6.72
CA HIS A 115 -3.60 -6.75 -6.78
C HIS A 115 -2.30 -7.29 -6.19
N LEU A 116 -1.17 -6.62 -6.45
CA LEU A 116 0.13 -6.97 -5.88
C LEU A 116 0.13 -6.81 -4.36
N HIS A 117 -0.33 -5.67 -3.85
CA HIS A 117 -0.44 -5.41 -2.41
C HIS A 117 -1.36 -6.40 -1.70
N ARG A 118 -2.49 -6.74 -2.32
CA ARG A 118 -3.43 -7.73 -1.77
C ARG A 118 -2.80 -9.11 -1.68
N ALA A 119 -2.04 -9.53 -2.70
CA ALA A 119 -1.33 -10.80 -2.71
C ALA A 119 -0.23 -10.83 -1.63
N VAL A 120 0.55 -9.75 -1.50
CA VAL A 120 1.58 -9.63 -0.46
C VAL A 120 0.98 -9.66 0.94
N ASN A 121 -0.08 -8.90 1.20
CA ASN A 121 -0.73 -8.86 2.51
C ASN A 121 -1.38 -10.20 2.91
N LYS A 122 -1.69 -11.07 1.94
CA LYS A 122 -2.19 -12.43 2.18
C LYS A 122 -1.09 -13.50 2.17
N ASN A 123 0.17 -13.10 1.99
CA ASN A 123 1.32 -13.99 1.83
C ASN A 123 1.18 -15.00 0.67
N GLU A 124 0.62 -14.57 -0.47
CA GLU A 124 0.35 -15.41 -1.65
C GLU A 124 1.50 -15.31 -2.68
N ASP A 125 2.63 -15.97 -2.41
CA ASP A 125 3.85 -15.99 -3.25
C ASP A 125 3.58 -16.32 -4.72
N ALA A 126 2.80 -17.35 -5.02
CA ALA A 126 2.46 -17.73 -6.39
C ALA A 126 1.76 -16.60 -7.15
N LYS A 127 0.89 -15.84 -6.48
CA LYS A 127 0.22 -14.69 -7.10
C LYS A 127 1.16 -13.52 -7.30
N VAL A 128 2.01 -13.22 -6.31
CA VAL A 128 3.04 -12.17 -6.43
C VAL A 128 3.93 -12.45 -7.65
N ILE A 129 4.42 -13.69 -7.80
CA ILE A 129 5.20 -14.11 -8.98
C ILE A 129 4.41 -13.89 -10.27
N SER A 130 3.16 -14.37 -10.32
CA SER A 130 2.33 -14.26 -11.53
C SER A 130 2.09 -12.80 -11.93
N ILE A 131 1.95 -11.89 -10.97
CA ILE A 131 1.73 -10.46 -11.21
C ILE A 131 3.01 -9.81 -11.73
N LEU A 132 4.15 -10.03 -11.06
CA LEU A 132 5.42 -9.42 -11.44
C LEU A 132 5.93 -9.93 -12.81
N GLN A 133 5.71 -11.20 -13.14
CA GLN A 133 6.07 -11.77 -14.44
C GLN A 133 5.33 -11.13 -15.62
N THR A 134 4.16 -10.51 -15.40
CA THR A 134 3.45 -9.81 -16.48
C THR A 134 4.18 -8.55 -16.95
N GLY A 135 5.07 -7.99 -16.12
CA GLY A 135 5.75 -6.72 -16.38
C GLY A 135 4.84 -5.48 -16.35
N GLN A 136 3.53 -5.64 -16.09
CA GLN A 136 2.57 -4.52 -16.06
C GLN A 136 2.63 -3.73 -14.75
N VAL A 137 2.98 -4.40 -13.65
CA VAL A 137 3.06 -3.83 -12.31
C VAL A 137 4.51 -3.85 -11.84
N LYS A 138 5.05 -2.70 -11.45
CA LYS A 138 6.39 -2.62 -10.88
C LYS A 138 6.41 -3.16 -9.46
N ALA A 139 7.50 -3.82 -9.06
CA ALA A 139 7.69 -4.34 -7.71
C ALA A 139 7.58 -3.25 -6.62
N ASP A 140 7.91 -2.00 -6.97
CA ASP A 140 7.91 -0.84 -6.08
C ASP A 140 6.63 0.01 -6.12
N THR A 141 5.56 -0.50 -6.72
CA THR A 141 4.31 0.28 -6.87
C THR A 141 3.74 0.64 -5.50
N PRO A 142 3.67 1.92 -5.10
CA PRO A 142 3.18 2.27 -3.78
C PRO A 142 1.66 2.04 -3.67
N ASP A 143 1.20 1.68 -2.49
CA ASP A 143 -0.23 1.66 -2.17
C ASP A 143 -0.77 3.07 -1.86
N LYS A 144 -2.03 3.16 -1.44
CA LYS A 144 -2.69 4.42 -1.07
C LYS A 144 -2.07 5.13 0.14
N PHE A 145 -1.27 4.43 0.94
CA PHE A 145 -0.54 4.99 2.08
C PHE A 145 0.91 5.32 1.74
N GLY A 146 1.35 5.04 0.51
CA GLY A 146 2.73 5.24 0.06
C GLY A 146 3.66 4.08 0.40
N LEU A 147 3.14 2.94 0.88
CA LEU A 147 3.95 1.77 1.19
C LEU A 147 4.22 0.96 -0.08
N THR A 148 5.46 0.52 -0.27
CA THR A 148 5.79 -0.44 -1.32
C THR A 148 5.41 -1.87 -0.90
N PRO A 149 5.26 -2.81 -1.84
CA PRO A 149 5.04 -4.22 -1.54
C PRO A 149 6.13 -4.79 -0.62
N LEU A 150 7.39 -4.35 -0.80
CA LEU A 150 8.52 -4.77 0.04
C LEU A 150 8.34 -4.30 1.49
N MET A 151 7.89 -3.05 1.69
CA MET A 151 7.59 -2.50 3.02
C MET A 151 6.49 -3.30 3.72
N VAL A 152 5.42 -3.66 3.00
CA VAL A 152 4.31 -4.46 3.56
C VAL A 152 4.80 -5.86 3.93
N ALA A 153 5.55 -6.52 3.04
CA ALA A 153 6.12 -7.85 3.30
C ALA A 153 7.06 -7.82 4.52
N ALA A 154 7.88 -6.78 4.63
CA ALA A 154 8.83 -6.60 5.72
C ALA A 154 8.14 -6.35 7.06
N GLN A 155 7.12 -5.49 7.08
CA GLN A 155 6.32 -5.22 8.28
C GLN A 155 5.56 -6.46 8.78
N LYS A 156 5.18 -7.37 7.88
CA LYS A 156 4.43 -8.60 8.17
C LYS A 156 5.30 -9.82 8.45
N GLY A 157 6.62 -9.71 8.26
CA GLY A 157 7.55 -10.82 8.48
C GLY A 157 7.50 -11.88 7.39
N HIS A 158 7.09 -11.52 6.18
CA HIS A 158 6.98 -12.46 5.06
C HIS A 158 8.33 -12.60 4.35
N LEU A 159 9.30 -13.26 5.00
CA LEU A 159 10.67 -13.42 4.50
C LEU A 159 10.73 -13.87 3.04
N ARG A 160 9.93 -14.89 2.67
CA ARG A 160 9.93 -15.39 1.30
C ARG A 160 9.50 -14.34 0.27
N LEU A 161 8.54 -13.49 0.63
CA LEU A 161 8.12 -12.39 -0.24
C LEU A 161 9.13 -11.26 -0.28
N VAL A 162 9.84 -11.00 0.82
CA VAL A 162 10.96 -10.04 0.85
C VAL A 162 12.03 -10.46 -0.15
N GLU A 163 12.50 -11.70 -0.09
CA GLU A 163 13.45 -12.25 -1.06
C GLU A 163 12.93 -12.11 -2.49
N LEU A 164 11.68 -12.54 -2.73
CA LEU A 164 11.07 -12.55 -4.04
C LEU A 164 10.97 -11.15 -4.65
N LEU A 165 10.53 -10.17 -3.86
CA LEU A 165 10.36 -8.79 -4.31
C LEU A 165 11.71 -8.16 -4.67
N ILE A 166 12.74 -8.40 -3.84
CA ILE A 166 14.11 -7.93 -4.12
C ILE A 166 14.66 -8.60 -5.39
N ASP A 167 14.45 -9.90 -5.57
CA ASP A 167 14.87 -10.63 -6.77
C ASP A 167 14.18 -10.12 -8.06
N HIS A 168 13.00 -9.50 -7.92
CA HIS A 168 12.26 -8.84 -9.01
C HIS A 168 12.50 -7.33 -9.09
N GLY A 169 13.58 -6.84 -8.45
CA GLY A 169 14.08 -5.48 -8.61
C GLY A 169 13.39 -4.44 -7.74
N ALA A 170 12.78 -4.84 -6.61
CA ALA A 170 12.32 -3.88 -5.62
C ALA A 170 13.49 -3.10 -5.02
N ASP A 171 13.35 -1.78 -4.90
CA ASP A 171 14.34 -0.93 -4.24
C ASP A 171 14.28 -1.12 -2.71
N ILE A 172 15.34 -1.73 -2.19
CA ILE A 172 15.51 -2.08 -0.78
C ILE A 172 15.49 -0.84 0.12
N ASN A 173 16.03 0.29 -0.37
CA ASN A 173 16.19 1.51 0.41
C ASN A 173 15.10 2.55 0.09
N GLN A 174 14.09 2.21 -0.71
CA GLN A 174 12.99 3.12 -0.98
C GLN A 174 12.27 3.50 0.32
N GLU A 175 11.85 4.76 0.39
CA GLU A 175 11.15 5.34 1.51
C GLU A 175 9.69 5.65 1.17
N ASP A 176 8.81 5.50 2.15
CA ASP A 176 7.40 5.86 2.03
C ASP A 176 7.19 7.37 2.15
N GLY A 177 5.92 7.78 2.09
CA GLY A 177 5.52 9.17 2.30
C GLY A 177 5.83 9.74 3.68
N SER A 178 6.44 8.99 4.59
CA SER A 178 6.91 9.45 5.90
C SER A 178 8.42 9.27 6.11
N GLY A 179 9.15 8.84 5.08
CA GLY A 179 10.59 8.57 5.13
C GLY A 179 10.94 7.18 5.70
N LYS A 180 9.94 6.31 5.94
CA LYS A 180 10.20 4.96 6.46
C LYS A 180 10.54 4.01 5.32
N ASN A 181 11.56 3.18 5.53
CA ASN A 181 11.92 2.10 4.60
C ASN A 181 11.53 0.72 5.16
N SER A 182 11.70 -0.32 4.34
CA SER A 182 11.36 -1.70 4.70
C SER A 182 12.11 -2.20 5.96
N LEU A 183 13.37 -1.78 6.14
CA LEU A 183 14.22 -2.16 7.27
C LEU A 183 13.67 -1.59 8.60
N MET A 184 13.27 -0.32 8.62
CA MET A 184 12.65 0.30 9.80
C MET A 184 11.35 -0.42 10.20
N LEU A 185 10.52 -0.77 9.22
CA LEU A 185 9.26 -1.45 9.48
C LEU A 185 9.47 -2.88 10.01
N ALA A 186 10.45 -3.62 9.47
CA ALA A 186 10.82 -4.94 9.99
C ALA A 186 11.38 -4.87 11.43
N CYS A 187 12.21 -3.85 11.71
CA CYS A 187 12.75 -3.60 13.05
C CYS A 187 11.64 -3.30 14.06
N PHE A 188 10.67 -2.45 13.71
CA PHE A 188 9.53 -2.15 14.57
C PHE A 188 8.63 -3.38 14.83
N SER A 189 8.40 -4.20 13.80
CA SER A 189 7.54 -5.37 13.91
C SER A 189 8.19 -6.60 14.56
N GLY A 190 9.52 -6.62 14.75
CA GLY A 190 10.19 -7.71 15.46
C GLY A 190 10.60 -8.90 14.59
N HIS A 191 10.76 -8.70 13.27
CA HIS A 191 11.11 -9.77 12.33
C HIS A 191 12.62 -9.83 12.04
N LEU A 192 13.38 -10.47 12.93
CA LEU A 192 14.84 -10.56 12.86
C LEU A 192 15.34 -11.20 11.56
N ASP A 193 14.69 -12.26 11.09
CA ASP A 193 15.02 -12.95 9.85
C ASP A 193 14.90 -12.04 8.61
N VAL A 194 13.85 -11.22 8.58
CA VAL A 194 13.67 -10.18 7.56
C VAL A 194 14.72 -9.07 7.69
N VAL A 195 15.03 -8.62 8.91
CA VAL A 195 16.07 -7.60 9.14
C VAL A 195 17.43 -8.09 8.62
N GLN A 196 17.80 -9.33 8.94
CA GLN A 196 19.01 -9.98 8.45
C GLN A 196 19.03 -10.05 6.92
N CYS A 197 17.97 -10.57 6.31
CA CYS A 197 17.86 -10.65 4.86
C CYS A 197 17.97 -9.27 4.19
N LEU A 198 17.26 -8.25 4.68
CA LEU A 198 17.32 -6.91 4.11
C LEU A 198 18.74 -6.33 4.21
N ARG A 199 19.41 -6.56 5.35
CA ARG A 199 20.76 -6.05 5.57
C ARG A 199 21.79 -6.74 4.68
N GLU A 200 21.72 -8.06 4.55
CA GLU A 200 22.55 -8.86 3.64
C GLU A 200 22.36 -8.45 2.17
N ARG A 201 21.15 -7.99 1.80
CA ARG A 201 20.82 -7.49 0.47
C ARG A 201 21.20 -6.01 0.25
N GLY A 202 21.74 -5.32 1.26
CA GLY A 202 22.27 -3.95 1.13
C GLY A 202 21.37 -2.83 1.68
N ALA A 203 20.41 -3.13 2.56
CA ALA A 203 19.66 -2.10 3.28
C ALA A 203 20.58 -1.30 4.20
N SER A 204 20.50 0.03 4.21
CA SER A 204 21.37 0.90 5.02
C SER A 204 20.84 1.15 6.44
N TRP A 205 21.74 1.18 7.43
CA TRP A 205 21.44 1.67 8.78
C TRP A 205 21.27 3.20 8.86
N GLU A 206 21.76 3.93 7.87
CA GLU A 206 21.78 5.40 7.84
C GLU A 206 20.43 6.00 7.43
N GLY A 207 19.50 5.18 6.93
CA GLY A 207 18.16 5.63 6.56
C GLY A 207 17.46 6.33 7.71
N ARG A 208 16.76 7.43 7.41
CA ARG A 208 16.07 8.25 8.41
C ARG A 208 14.68 8.63 7.94
N ASP A 209 13.70 8.47 8.83
CA ASP A 209 12.37 8.98 8.57
C ASP A 209 12.30 10.51 8.64
N ARG A 210 11.13 11.09 8.39
CA ARG A 210 10.93 12.55 8.45
C ARG A 210 11.19 13.18 9.81
N CYS A 211 11.14 12.40 10.90
CA CYS A 211 11.51 12.84 12.25
C CYS A 211 13.01 12.66 12.52
N GLY A 212 13.77 12.10 11.57
CA GLY A 212 15.17 11.77 11.71
C GLY A 212 15.41 10.44 12.45
N SER A 213 14.37 9.63 12.70
CA SER A 213 14.51 8.35 13.40
C SER A 213 15.13 7.30 12.49
N THR A 214 16.11 6.55 13.01
CA THR A 214 16.78 5.43 12.32
C THR A 214 16.10 4.10 12.64
N ALA A 215 16.49 3.02 11.96
CA ALA A 215 16.01 1.66 12.26
C ALA A 215 16.19 1.27 13.75
N MET A 216 17.25 1.74 14.42
CA MET A 216 17.47 1.44 15.83
C MET A 216 16.45 2.13 16.76
N HIS A 217 15.95 3.31 16.39
CA HIS A 217 14.84 3.94 17.11
C HIS A 217 13.57 3.08 16.97
N TRP A 218 13.27 2.62 15.76
CA TRP A 218 12.11 1.76 15.49
C TRP A 218 12.20 0.40 16.21
N ALA A 219 13.39 -0.20 16.28
CA ALA A 219 13.62 -1.42 17.07
C ALA A 219 13.42 -1.17 18.58
N ALA A 220 13.86 -0.02 19.09
CA ALA A 220 13.66 0.40 20.48
C ALA A 220 12.18 0.63 20.83
N ASP A 221 11.42 1.24 19.92
CA ASP A 221 9.97 1.44 20.05
C ASP A 221 9.22 0.10 20.14
N GLY A 222 9.64 -0.88 19.34
CA GLY A 222 9.10 -2.25 19.36
C GLY A 222 9.59 -3.10 20.55
N GLY A 223 10.70 -2.71 21.18
CA GLY A 223 11.28 -3.42 22.33
C GLY A 223 11.93 -4.76 21.99
N HIS A 224 12.34 -4.97 20.73
CA HIS A 224 12.84 -6.27 20.23
C HIS A 224 14.33 -6.47 20.54
N LEU A 225 14.64 -6.98 21.72
CA LEU A 225 16.02 -7.16 22.21
C LEU A 225 16.91 -7.96 21.24
N ASN A 226 16.40 -9.05 20.66
CA ASN A 226 17.15 -9.89 19.72
C ASN A 226 17.57 -9.14 18.45
N ILE A 227 16.72 -8.25 17.93
CA ILE A 227 17.06 -7.38 16.79
C ILE A 227 18.11 -6.36 17.21
N ILE A 228 17.92 -5.70 18.33
CA ILE A 228 18.85 -4.68 18.82
C ILE A 228 20.25 -5.28 19.04
N GLN A 229 20.33 -6.45 19.68
CA GLN A 229 21.58 -7.17 19.89
C GLN A 229 22.29 -7.44 18.55
N TRP A 230 21.54 -7.95 17.57
CA TRP A 230 22.09 -8.24 16.25
C TRP A 230 22.52 -6.99 15.48
N MET A 231 21.74 -5.90 15.55
CA MET A 231 22.09 -4.62 14.94
C MET A 231 23.40 -4.07 15.50
N ILE A 232 23.62 -4.18 16.81
CA ILE A 232 24.87 -3.78 17.47
C ILE A 232 26.04 -4.63 16.97
N ASP A 233 25.84 -5.95 16.86
CA ASP A 233 26.86 -6.86 16.34
C ASP A 233 27.20 -6.59 14.85
N ASP A 234 26.24 -6.12 14.05
CA ASP A 234 26.43 -5.65 12.66
C ASP A 234 27.02 -4.23 12.57
N GLY A 235 27.34 -3.60 13.70
CA GLY A 235 27.99 -2.28 13.75
C GLY A 235 27.04 -1.09 13.60
N CYS A 236 25.74 -1.27 13.85
CA CYS A 236 24.78 -0.16 13.86
C CYS A 236 25.05 0.78 15.05
N GLU A 237 25.00 2.10 14.80
CA GLU A 237 25.28 3.11 15.82
C GLU A 237 24.16 3.19 16.87
N VAL A 238 24.55 3.12 18.15
CA VAL A 238 23.63 2.99 19.29
C VAL A 238 23.08 4.30 19.83
N ASP A 239 23.88 5.36 19.82
CA ASP A 239 23.57 6.62 20.50
C ASP A 239 23.19 7.74 19.53
N VAL A 240 22.48 7.37 18.45
CA VAL A 240 22.04 8.31 17.42
C VAL A 240 20.87 9.15 17.93
N LYS A 241 20.89 10.45 17.66
CA LYS A 241 19.74 11.34 17.91
C LYS A 241 18.82 11.44 16.70
N ASP A 242 17.51 11.43 16.95
CA ASP A 242 16.52 11.87 15.97
C ASP A 242 16.64 13.39 15.72
N HIS A 243 16.02 13.88 14.64
CA HIS A 243 16.05 15.31 14.30
C HIS A 243 14.95 16.10 15.02
N SER A 244 13.83 15.47 15.34
CA SER A 244 12.67 16.16 15.92
C SER A 244 12.87 16.53 17.39
N SER A 245 13.26 15.58 18.23
CA SER A 245 13.29 15.75 19.68
C SER A 245 14.69 15.56 20.27
N GLN A 246 15.69 15.27 19.42
CA GLN A 246 17.03 14.86 19.85
C GLN A 246 17.00 13.61 20.73
N TRP A 247 16.01 12.73 20.52
CA TRP A 247 15.88 11.50 21.30
C TRP A 247 16.84 10.44 20.80
N THR A 248 17.42 9.69 21.72
CA THR A 248 18.21 8.48 21.43
C THR A 248 17.35 7.22 21.53
N PRO A 249 17.79 6.06 21.01
CA PRO A 249 17.09 4.79 21.21
C PRO A 249 16.82 4.47 22.69
N LEU A 250 17.74 4.80 23.61
CA LEU A 250 17.52 4.64 25.06
C LEU A 250 16.39 5.54 25.59
N MET A 251 16.23 6.75 25.04
CA MET A 251 15.10 7.63 25.38
C MET A 251 13.77 7.09 24.87
N ARG A 252 13.74 6.48 23.68
CA ARG A 252 12.55 5.78 23.15
C ARG A 252 12.10 4.65 24.08
N VAL A 253 13.02 3.79 24.53
CA VAL A 253 12.73 2.76 25.55
C VAL A 253 12.18 3.39 26.83
N SER A 254 12.75 4.50 27.27
CA SER A 254 12.33 5.22 28.48
C SER A 254 10.94 5.87 28.35
N ALA A 255 10.51 6.17 27.14
CA ALA A 255 9.22 6.82 26.87
C ALA A 255 8.09 5.82 26.59
N ILE A 256 8.39 4.69 25.95
CA ILE A 256 7.37 3.83 25.34
C ILE A 256 7.24 2.49 26.08
N THR A 257 8.33 1.74 26.20
CA THR A 257 8.27 0.32 26.61
C THR A 257 8.67 0.09 28.07
N GLY A 258 9.64 0.86 28.58
CA GLY A 258 10.21 0.66 29.93
C GLY A 258 11.01 -0.63 30.09
N TYR A 259 11.36 -1.32 28.99
CA TYR A 259 12.03 -2.63 29.01
C TYR A 259 13.48 -2.52 29.51
N THR A 260 13.71 -3.10 30.68
CA THR A 260 14.98 -2.97 31.42
C THR A 260 16.12 -3.75 30.80
N ASP A 261 15.83 -4.89 30.17
CA ASP A 261 16.76 -5.71 29.40
C ASP A 261 17.23 -4.98 28.14
N VAL A 262 16.32 -4.35 27.39
CA VAL A 262 16.66 -3.53 26.22
C VAL A 262 17.50 -2.32 26.63
N ALA A 263 17.08 -1.58 27.66
CA ALA A 263 17.86 -0.45 28.17
C ALA A 263 19.26 -0.88 28.65
N ARG A 264 19.36 -2.03 29.33
CA ARG A 264 20.65 -2.59 29.76
C ARG A 264 21.54 -2.90 28.56
N CYS A 265 20.98 -3.48 27.50
CA CYS A 265 21.71 -3.76 26.27
C CYS A 265 22.30 -2.48 25.66
N PHE A 266 21.49 -1.42 25.50
CA PHE A 266 21.96 -0.14 24.98
C PHE A 266 23.07 0.49 25.86
N ILE A 267 22.89 0.50 27.18
CA ILE A 267 23.89 1.04 28.10
C ILE A 267 25.21 0.25 28.02
N MET A 268 25.13 -1.08 27.97
CA MET A 268 26.32 -1.93 27.82
C MET A 268 27.02 -1.73 26.46
N ALA A 269 26.25 -1.38 25.43
CA ALA A 269 26.75 -1.04 24.11
C ALA A 269 27.25 0.41 23.99
N GLY A 270 27.29 1.17 25.09
CA GLY A 270 27.88 2.51 25.14
C GLY A 270 26.90 3.68 24.98
N ALA A 271 25.58 3.45 25.05
CA ALA A 271 24.61 4.54 25.04
C ALA A 271 24.85 5.51 26.21
N ASN A 272 24.80 6.82 25.94
CA ASN A 272 24.95 7.82 26.98
C ASN A 272 23.69 7.88 27.87
N VAL A 273 23.80 7.32 29.08
CA VAL A 273 22.72 7.30 30.09
C VAL A 273 22.24 8.69 30.50
N ASN A 274 23.06 9.73 30.27
CA ASN A 274 22.78 11.14 30.58
C ASN A 274 22.61 12.00 29.33
N ALA A 275 22.36 11.41 28.17
CA ALA A 275 22.00 12.15 26.96
C ALA A 275 20.82 13.09 27.25
N LYS A 276 20.80 14.25 26.60
CA LYS A 276 19.72 15.25 26.74
C LYS A 276 18.96 15.41 25.44
N ASP A 277 17.64 15.41 25.54
CA ASP A 277 16.73 15.76 24.46
C ASP A 277 16.69 17.29 24.24
N SER A 278 15.82 17.74 23.33
CA SER A 278 15.65 19.16 23.00
C SER A 278 15.15 20.03 24.18
N ASP A 279 14.54 19.42 25.20
CA ASP A 279 14.08 20.12 26.40
C ASP A 279 15.05 19.91 27.58
N GLY A 280 16.22 19.32 27.34
CA GLY A 280 17.21 19.00 28.36
C GLY A 280 16.84 17.81 29.25
N LYS A 281 15.81 17.03 28.92
CA LYS A 281 15.42 15.83 29.67
C LYS A 281 16.36 14.67 29.36
N THR A 282 16.69 13.90 30.39
CA THR A 282 17.52 12.69 30.30
C THR A 282 16.65 11.43 30.23
N PRO A 283 17.19 10.26 29.82
CA PRO A 283 16.47 8.99 29.88
C PRO A 283 15.84 8.73 31.26
N LEU A 284 16.55 9.06 32.34
CA LEU A 284 16.05 8.90 33.70
C LEU A 284 14.82 9.79 33.99
N MET A 285 14.83 11.03 33.51
CA MET A 285 13.68 11.95 33.63
C MET A 285 12.49 11.44 32.83
N ILE A 286 12.71 10.98 31.60
CA ILE A 286 11.66 10.43 30.73
C ILE A 286 11.05 9.16 31.35
N ALA A 287 11.87 8.23 31.84
CA ALA A 287 11.42 7.02 32.53
C ALA A 287 10.62 7.35 33.80
N THR A 288 10.99 8.41 34.51
CA THR A 288 10.27 8.92 35.69
C THR A 288 8.89 9.45 35.32
N LEU A 289 8.78 10.27 34.28
CA LEU A 289 7.49 10.81 33.82
C LEU A 289 6.52 9.70 33.40
N ASN A 290 7.04 8.63 32.80
CA ASN A 290 6.27 7.46 32.35
C ASN A 290 6.11 6.36 33.42
N ASN A 291 6.54 6.61 34.65
CA ASN A 291 6.38 5.69 35.79
C ASN A 291 7.04 4.30 35.59
N HIS A 292 8.13 4.23 34.83
CA HIS A 292 8.86 2.99 34.60
C HIS A 292 9.80 2.70 35.77
N VAL A 293 9.24 2.30 36.92
CA VAL A 293 9.97 2.10 38.19
C VAL A 293 11.21 1.20 38.03
N GLY A 294 11.08 0.06 37.34
CA GLY A 294 12.20 -0.86 37.12
C GLY A 294 13.32 -0.23 36.29
N LEU A 295 12.97 0.55 35.28
CA LEU A 295 13.94 1.26 34.44
C LEU A 295 14.59 2.42 35.19
N VAL A 296 13.85 3.15 36.03
CA VAL A 296 14.42 4.20 36.90
C VAL A 296 15.50 3.60 37.80
N ARG A 297 15.22 2.46 38.46
CA ARG A 297 16.22 1.78 39.30
C ARG A 297 17.45 1.37 38.50
N LEU A 298 17.25 0.79 37.32
CA LEU A 298 18.36 0.40 36.43
C LEU A 298 19.20 1.60 35.99
N LEU A 299 18.57 2.69 35.57
CA LEU A 299 19.29 3.89 35.10
C LEU A 299 20.12 4.51 36.23
N VAL A 300 19.58 4.58 37.45
CA VAL A 300 20.34 5.02 38.64
C VAL A 300 21.51 4.06 38.94
N GLU A 301 21.27 2.74 38.92
CA GLU A 301 22.33 1.72 39.08
C GLU A 301 23.44 1.89 38.03
N LYS A 302 23.10 2.31 36.81
CA LYS A 302 24.04 2.53 35.69
C LYS A 302 24.59 3.95 35.61
N GLY A 303 24.48 4.75 36.69
CA GLY A 303 25.14 6.04 36.79
C GLY A 303 24.40 7.21 36.12
N ALA A 304 23.08 7.12 35.97
CA ALA A 304 22.28 8.28 35.60
C ALA A 304 22.39 9.39 36.66
N ASP A 305 22.74 10.59 36.22
CA ASP A 305 22.91 11.76 37.09
C ASP A 305 21.56 12.35 37.46
N ARG A 306 21.23 12.23 38.74
CA ARG A 306 19.97 12.65 39.35
C ARG A 306 19.94 14.15 39.66
N SER A 307 21.07 14.84 39.57
CA SER A 307 21.22 16.27 39.84
C SER A 307 20.90 17.13 38.61
N ILE A 308 20.87 16.53 37.41
CA ILE A 308 20.54 17.22 36.17
C ILE A 308 19.15 17.85 36.30
N LYS A 309 19.05 19.07 35.77
CA LYS A 309 17.80 19.80 35.57
C LYS A 309 17.55 19.93 34.08
N ASN A 310 16.28 19.90 33.70
CA ASN A 310 15.88 20.17 32.31
C ASN A 310 16.09 21.65 31.96
N GLU A 311 15.80 22.06 30.72
CA GLU A 311 16.01 23.45 30.28
C GLU A 311 15.18 24.48 31.06
N TYR A 312 14.11 24.04 31.72
CA TYR A 312 13.27 24.88 32.58
C TYR A 312 13.77 24.94 34.04
N GLY A 313 14.91 24.32 34.36
CA GLY A 313 15.46 24.29 35.71
C GLY A 313 14.72 23.34 36.66
N ILE A 314 13.85 22.46 36.14
CA ILE A 314 13.04 21.54 36.94
C ILE A 314 13.86 20.27 37.23
N SER A 315 13.90 19.85 38.50
CA SER A 315 14.59 18.63 38.90
C SER A 315 13.74 17.38 38.62
N ILE A 316 14.38 16.21 38.63
CA ILE A 316 13.67 14.94 38.44
C ILE A 316 12.61 14.65 39.52
N ILE A 317 12.86 15.05 40.76
CA ILE A 317 11.89 14.89 41.86
C ILE A 317 10.70 15.82 41.68
N ASP A 318 10.94 17.07 41.26
CA ASP A 318 9.86 18.02 40.99
C ASP A 318 9.00 17.55 39.81
N MET A 319 9.62 16.97 38.77
CA MET A 319 8.89 16.31 37.68
C MET A 319 8.05 15.13 38.17
N ALA A 320 8.63 14.24 38.98
CA ALA A 320 7.89 13.11 39.54
C ALA A 320 6.65 13.58 40.32
N LYS A 321 6.81 14.59 41.19
CA LYS A 321 5.72 15.16 41.99
C LYS A 321 4.66 15.85 41.13
N ALA A 322 5.07 16.66 40.16
CA ALA A 322 4.15 17.39 39.26
C ALA A 322 3.27 16.45 38.42
N PHE A 323 3.78 15.26 38.06
CA PHE A 323 3.06 14.26 37.27
C PHE A 323 2.45 13.13 38.13
N ASN A 324 2.32 13.32 39.44
CA ASN A 324 1.74 12.35 40.39
C ASN A 324 2.43 10.98 40.38
N ARG A 325 3.77 10.96 40.25
CA ARG A 325 4.63 9.76 40.29
C ARG A 325 5.27 9.61 41.68
N GLN A 326 4.43 9.65 42.72
CA GLN A 326 4.91 9.70 44.12
C GLN A 326 5.78 8.50 44.47
N ASN A 327 5.38 7.29 44.05
CA ASN A 327 6.17 6.07 44.18
C ASN A 327 7.59 6.21 43.60
N VAL A 328 7.76 6.85 42.44
CA VAL A 328 9.08 7.09 41.83
C VAL A 328 9.84 8.17 42.59
N ALA A 329 9.15 9.23 43.03
CA ALA A 329 9.75 10.28 43.85
C ALA A 329 10.33 9.71 45.15
N ASP A 330 9.57 8.85 45.84
CA ASP A 330 9.99 8.18 47.08
C ASP A 330 11.22 7.30 46.82
N ILE A 331 11.21 6.49 45.74
CA ILE A 331 12.34 5.65 45.36
C ILE A 331 13.60 6.48 45.08
N LEU A 332 13.45 7.58 44.36
CA LEU A 332 14.56 8.49 44.11
C LEU A 332 15.06 9.04 45.46
N GLU A 333 14.20 9.58 46.31
CA GLU A 333 14.58 10.11 47.62
C GLU A 333 15.29 9.05 48.49
N GLU A 334 14.81 7.81 48.54
CA GLU A 334 15.45 6.68 49.25
C GLU A 334 16.86 6.38 48.72
N MET A 335 17.01 6.24 47.40
CA MET A 335 18.29 5.95 46.75
C MET A 335 19.32 7.08 46.94
N LYS A 336 18.90 8.28 47.36
CA LYS A 336 19.83 9.39 47.68
C LYS A 336 20.53 9.13 49.02
N ASN A 337 19.79 8.55 49.97
CA ASN A 337 20.27 8.32 51.33
C ASN A 337 21.23 7.14 51.42
N GLU A 338 21.21 6.22 50.45
CA GLU A 338 22.11 5.06 50.38
C GLU A 338 23.50 5.38 49.80
N GLN A 339 23.67 6.52 49.12
CA GLN A 339 24.93 6.96 48.51
C GLN A 339 25.60 8.14 49.25
N SER A 340 25.03 8.59 50.37
CA SER A 340 25.51 9.72 51.20
C SER A 340 26.25 9.23 52.44
#